data_AF-W1YTY4-F1
#
_entry.id   AF-W1YTY4-F1
#
_cell.length_a   1.000
_cell.length_b   1.000
_cell.length_c   1.000
_cell.angle_alpha   90.00
_cell.angle_beta   90.00
_cell.angle_gamma   90.00
#
_symmetry.space_group_name_H-M   'P 1'
#
loop_
_entity.id
_entity.type
_entity.pdbx_description
1 polymer ?
#
loop_
_entity_poly.entity_id
_entity_poly.type
_entity_poly.pdbx_seq_one_letter_code
_entity_poly.pdbx_strand_id
1 'polypeptide(L)'
;VSDELVELMATNKRVCPHLHLPLQAGSDHVLKLMKRHYTLQEYKDLITSLRSRIKDLSITTDIIAGFPQETDEDFEETLNTVREIGFSHIHAFPYSIREGTPAATMAD
;
A
#
# COMPACT_ATOMS: atom_id res chain seq x y z
N VAL A 1 -7.96 -4.35 8.60
CA VAL A 1 -8.86 -5.42 8.13
C VAL A 1 -9.38 -6.14 9.36
N SER A 2 -10.70 -6.37 9.50
CA SER A 2 -11.26 -7.01 10.70
C SER A 2 -11.10 -8.53 10.65
N ASP A 3 -10.98 -9.17 11.81
CA ASP A 3 -10.86 -10.64 11.89
C ASP A 3 -12.07 -11.38 11.33
N GLU A 4 -13.27 -10.82 11.50
CA GLU A 4 -14.51 -11.38 10.95
C GLU A 4 -14.47 -11.42 9.40
N LEU A 5 -13.95 -10.37 8.76
CA LEU A 5 -13.80 -10.35 7.30
C LEU A 5 -12.76 -11.37 6.84
N VAL A 6 -11.64 -11.49 7.55
CA VAL A 6 -10.60 -12.48 7.23
C VAL A 6 -11.16 -13.91 7.30
N GLU A 7 -11.91 -14.21 8.37
CA GLU A 7 -12.53 -15.53 8.55
C GLU A 7 -13.57 -15.83 7.46
N LEU A 8 -14.40 -14.83 7.12
CA LEU A 8 -15.38 -14.96 6.06
C LEU A 8 -14.71 -15.26 4.71
N MET A 9 -13.63 -14.53 4.37
CA MET A 9 -12.87 -14.74 3.14
C MET A 9 -12.15 -16.10 3.11
N ALA A 10 -11.66 -16.58 4.26
CA ALA A 10 -10.94 -17.85 4.36
C ALA A 10 -11.86 -19.07 4.21
N THR A 11 -13.11 -18.98 4.67
CA THR A 11 -14.02 -20.14 4.76
C THR A 11 -15.09 -20.16 3.67
N ASN A 12 -15.50 -19.00 3.14
CA ASN A 12 -16.62 -18.91 2.21
C ASN A 12 -16.15 -18.89 0.75
N LYS A 13 -16.36 -20.01 0.05
CA LYS A 13 -16.01 -20.18 -1.37
C LYS A 13 -16.73 -19.23 -2.34
N ARG A 14 -17.79 -18.54 -1.92
CA ARG A 14 -18.48 -17.54 -2.75
C ARG A 14 -17.77 -16.19 -2.75
N VAL A 15 -16.85 -15.96 -1.81
CA VAL A 15 -16.07 -14.73 -1.70
C VAL A 15 -14.74 -14.97 -2.42
N CYS A 16 -14.42 -14.09 -3.37
CA CYS A 16 -13.14 -14.14 -4.05
C CYS A 16 -12.03 -13.75 -3.05
N PRO A 17 -10.93 -14.53 -2.92
CA PRO A 17 -9.81 -14.20 -2.05
C PRO A 17 -8.96 -13.11 -2.69
N HIS A 18 -9.52 -11.90 -2.78
CA HIS A 18 -8.87 -10.74 -3.37
C HIS A 18 -9.08 -9.51 -2.48
N LEU A 19 -7.99 -8.81 -2.17
CA LEU A 19 -8.00 -7.57 -1.41
C LEU A 19 -7.24 -6.48 -2.16
N HIS A 20 -7.87 -5.32 -2.26
CA HIS A 20 -7.20 -4.09 -2.66
C HIS A 20 -6.80 -3.31 -1.41
N LEU A 21 -5.50 -3.21 -1.15
CA LEU A 21 -4.92 -2.55 0.01
C LEU A 21 -3.99 -1.44 -0.51
N PRO A 22 -4.39 -0.16 -0.43
CA PRO A 22 -3.58 0.92 -1.00
C PRO A 22 -2.39 1.27 -0.09
N LEU A 23 -1.19 0.89 -0.50
CA LEU A 23 0.07 1.27 0.17
C LEU A 23 0.43 2.74 -0.09
N GLN A 24 0.25 3.22 -1.33
CA GLN A 24 0.65 4.52 -1.89
C GLN A 24 2.15 4.74 -2.06
N ALA A 25 2.97 4.45 -1.06
CA ALA A 25 4.42 4.58 -1.13
C ALA A 25 5.06 3.52 -0.22
N GLY A 26 6.23 3.01 -0.60
CA GLY A 26 6.94 1.99 0.18
C GLY A 26 8.10 2.54 0.99
N SER A 27 8.05 3.83 1.39
CA SER A 27 8.95 4.49 2.34
C SER A 27 8.15 5.10 3.49
N ASP A 28 8.60 4.88 4.73
CA ASP A 28 7.97 5.48 5.93
C ASP A 28 8.03 7.02 5.91
N HIS A 29 9.07 7.59 5.29
CA HIS A 29 9.19 9.03 5.14
C HIS A 29 8.04 9.57 4.28
N VAL A 30 7.84 9.01 3.08
CA VAL A 30 6.77 9.43 2.16
C VAL A 30 5.38 9.11 2.73
N LEU A 31 5.20 7.95 3.35
CA LEU A 31 3.93 7.58 4.01
C LEU A 31 3.52 8.62 5.06
N LYS A 32 4.49 9.12 5.85
CA LYS A 32 4.26 10.19 6.83
C LYS A 32 3.89 11.52 6.16
N LEU A 33 4.55 11.89 5.07
CA LEU A 33 4.20 13.08 4.28
C LEU A 33 2.78 13.00 3.71
N MET A 34 2.37 11.80 3.28
CA MET A 34 1.00 11.48 2.85
C MET A 34 -0.01 11.37 3.99
N LYS A 35 0.39 11.60 5.25
CA LYS A 35 -0.42 11.48 6.46
C LYS A 35 -1.03 10.10 6.67
N ARG A 36 -0.31 9.03 6.28
CA ARG A 36 -0.71 7.67 6.63
C ARG A 36 -0.50 7.42 8.12
N HIS A 37 -1.47 6.73 8.73
CA HIS A 37 -1.46 6.39 10.16
C HIS A 37 -0.93 4.97 10.41
N TYR A 38 -0.05 4.50 9.54
CA TYR A 38 0.60 3.19 9.61
C TYR A 38 2.02 3.33 9.09
N THR A 39 2.88 2.44 9.54
CA THR A 39 4.24 2.23 9.04
C THR A 39 4.25 1.18 7.94
N LEU A 40 5.32 1.17 7.17
CA LEU A 40 5.61 0.14 6.18
C LEU A 40 5.66 -1.26 6.83
N GLN A 41 6.26 -1.37 8.02
CA GLN A 41 6.35 -2.65 8.73
C GLN A 41 4.96 -3.16 9.14
N GLU A 42 4.10 -2.32 9.71
CA GLU A 42 2.72 -2.69 10.06
C GLU A 42 1.93 -3.16 8.83
N TYR A 43 2.17 -2.53 7.67
CA TYR A 43 1.57 -2.93 6.40
C TYR A 43 2.07 -4.31 5.93
N LYS A 44 3.38 -4.56 6.02
CA LYS A 44 3.99 -5.86 5.69
C LYS A 44 3.50 -6.98 6.61
N ASP A 45 3.39 -6.69 7.91
CA ASP A 45 2.89 -7.63 8.92
C ASP A 45 1.43 -7.99 8.66
N LEU A 46 0.61 -6.99 8.31
CA LEU A 46 -0.78 -7.21 7.90
C LEU A 46 -0.85 -8.14 6.68
N ILE A 47 -0.08 -7.88 5.62
CA ILE A 47 -0.08 -8.74 4.42
C ILE A 47 0.34 -10.17 4.75
N THR A 48 1.38 -10.32 5.55
CA THR A 48 1.90 -11.63 5.98
C THR A 48 0.82 -12.40 6.75
N SER A 49 0.16 -11.73 7.70
CA SER A 49 -0.95 -12.30 8.47
C SER A 49 -2.12 -12.71 7.56
N LEU A 50 -2.52 -11.87 6.62
CA LEU A 50 -3.62 -12.15 5.69
C LEU A 50 -3.31 -13.35 4.77
N ARG A 51 -2.12 -13.41 4.18
CA ARG A 51 -1.69 -14.54 3.33
C ARG A 51 -1.57 -15.85 4.11
N SER A 52 -1.28 -15.78 5.41
CA SER A 52 -1.22 -16.98 6.26
C SER A 52 -2.60 -17.58 6.56
N ARG A 53 -3.66 -16.75 6.48
CA ARG A 53 -5.04 -17.13 6.85
C ARG A 53 -5.96 -17.35 5.65
N ILE A 54 -5.75 -16.61 4.56
CA ILE A 54 -6.58 -16.68 3.35
C ILE A 54 -5.75 -17.35 2.26
N LYS A 55 -6.11 -18.60 1.95
CA LYS A 55 -5.46 -19.36 0.88
C LYS A 55 -5.65 -18.65 -0.47
N ASP A 56 -4.60 -18.63 -1.28
CA ASP A 56 -4.59 -18.08 -2.64
C ASP A 56 -4.96 -16.57 -2.70
N LEU A 57 -4.72 -15.83 -1.61
CA LEU A 57 -5.03 -14.40 -1.52
C LEU A 57 -4.27 -13.58 -2.55
N SER A 58 -5.00 -12.99 -3.48
CA SER A 58 -4.52 -11.95 -4.40
C SER A 58 -4.59 -10.59 -3.71
N ILE A 59 -3.48 -9.85 -3.74
CA ILE A 59 -3.42 -8.49 -3.20
C ILE A 59 -3.05 -7.52 -4.32
N THR A 60 -3.76 -6.41 -4.39
CA THR A 60 -3.47 -5.28 -5.29
C THR A 60 -3.32 -4.00 -4.49
N THR A 61 -2.64 -3.01 -5.08
CA THR A 61 -2.32 -1.75 -4.41
C THR A 61 -2.30 -0.60 -5.41
N ASP A 62 -2.37 0.61 -4.88
CA ASP A 62 -2.04 1.84 -5.60
C ASP A 62 -0.68 2.35 -5.13
N ILE A 63 0.09 2.96 -6.04
CA ILE A 63 1.35 3.65 -5.76
C ILE A 63 1.30 5.04 -6.42
N ILE A 64 1.76 6.06 -5.70
CA ILE A 64 1.93 7.43 -6.21
C ILE A 64 3.43 7.73 -6.20
N ALA A 65 4.01 7.94 -7.39
CA ALA A 65 5.41 8.32 -7.56
C ALA A 65 5.57 9.81 -7.85
N GLY A 66 6.66 10.42 -7.40
CA GLY A 66 6.94 11.84 -7.49
C GLY A 66 6.17 12.68 -6.47
N PHE A 67 5.88 12.12 -5.29
CA PHE A 67 5.23 12.91 -4.23
C PHE A 67 6.18 14.04 -3.77
N PRO A 68 5.67 15.23 -3.36
CA PRO A 68 6.56 16.31 -2.92
C PRO A 68 7.48 15.86 -1.79
N GLN A 69 8.77 16.17 -1.89
CA GLN A 69 9.84 15.73 -0.97
C GLN A 69 10.14 14.22 -0.98
N GLU A 70 9.67 13.46 -1.98
CA GLU A 70 10.16 12.10 -2.23
C GLU A 70 11.59 12.15 -2.77
N THR A 71 12.51 11.46 -2.12
CA THR A 71 13.90 11.35 -2.60
C THR A 71 14.09 10.12 -3.49
N ASP A 72 15.22 10.05 -4.20
CA ASP A 72 15.59 8.86 -4.98
C ASP A 72 15.70 7.61 -4.10
N GLU A 73 16.17 7.76 -2.85
CA GLU A 73 16.21 6.67 -1.87
C GLU A 73 14.81 6.20 -1.47
N ASP A 74 13.86 7.12 -1.26
CA ASP A 74 12.47 6.78 -0.96
C ASP A 74 11.80 6.02 -2.11
N PHE A 75 12.12 6.42 -3.34
CA PHE A 75 11.65 5.74 -4.54
C PHE A 75 12.23 4.33 -4.66
N GLU A 76 13.53 4.15 -4.44
CA GLU A 76 14.17 2.82 -4.43
C GLU A 76 13.63 1.93 -3.29
N GLU A 77 13.36 2.49 -2.11
CA GLU A 77 12.70 1.76 -1.02
C GLU A 77 11.30 1.28 -1.44
N THR A 78 10.56 2.13 -2.15
CA THR A 78 9.26 1.78 -2.73
C THR A 78 9.37 0.62 -3.72
N LEU A 79 10.35 0.66 -4.63
CA LEU A 79 10.58 -0.45 -5.57
C LEU A 79 10.95 -1.75 -4.85
N ASN A 80 11.81 -1.69 -3.84
CA ASN A 80 12.21 -2.85 -3.06
C ASN A 80 11.03 -3.44 -2.30
N THR A 81 10.22 -2.61 -1.66
CA THR A 81 8.98 -3.01 -0.99
C THR A 81 8.00 -3.70 -1.95
N VAL A 82 7.82 -3.15 -3.15
CA VAL A 82 6.94 -3.74 -4.17
C VAL A 82 7.44 -5.13 -4.58
N ARG A 83 8.75 -5.28 -4.81
CA ARG A 83 9.38 -6.58 -5.15
C ARG A 83 9.23 -7.59 -4.02
N GLU A 84 9.45 -7.17 -2.78
CA GLU A 84 9.35 -8.01 -1.58
C GLU A 84 7.91 -8.50 -1.35
N ILE A 85 6.94 -7.61 -1.44
CA ILE A 85 5.54 -7.95 -1.19
C ILE A 85 4.97 -8.81 -2.34
N GLY A 86 5.34 -8.56 -3.59
CA GLY A 86 4.85 -9.33 -4.72
C GLY A 86 3.35 -9.19 -4.92
N PHE A 87 2.89 -7.97 -5.22
CA PHE A 87 1.49 -7.69 -5.54
C PHE A 87 1.08 -8.36 -6.86
N SER A 88 -0.17 -8.79 -6.95
CA SER A 88 -0.73 -9.36 -8.19
C SER A 88 -1.02 -8.31 -9.26
N HIS A 89 -1.27 -7.07 -8.84
CA HIS A 89 -1.42 -5.91 -9.70
C HIS A 89 -1.13 -4.62 -8.93
N ILE A 90 -0.62 -3.60 -9.62
CA ILE A 90 -0.28 -2.30 -9.06
C ILE A 90 -0.83 -1.23 -9.99
N HIS A 91 -1.65 -0.32 -9.46
CA HIS A 91 -1.96 0.92 -10.16
C HIS A 91 -0.92 1.97 -9.76
N ALA A 92 -0.04 2.33 -10.70
CA ALA A 92 0.94 3.38 -10.48
C ALA A 92 0.43 4.69 -11.10
N PHE A 93 0.44 5.76 -10.31
CA PHE A 93 0.09 7.11 -10.74
C PHE A 93 1.27 8.04 -10.50
N PRO A 94 1.57 8.97 -11.43
CA PRO A 94 2.39 10.11 -11.06
C PRO A 94 1.60 10.98 -10.06
N TYR A 95 2.32 11.60 -9.12
CA TYR A 95 1.73 12.64 -8.30
C TYR A 95 1.19 13.76 -9.20
N SER A 96 -0.03 14.19 -8.88
CA SER A 96 -0.68 15.31 -9.55
C SER A 96 -1.13 16.27 -8.47
N ILE A 97 -0.60 17.49 -8.53
CA ILE A 97 -0.98 18.57 -7.63
C ILE A 97 -2.49 18.79 -7.74
N ARG A 98 -3.15 18.87 -6.58
CA ARG A 98 -4.58 19.23 -6.47
C ARG A 98 -4.70 20.43 -5.55
N GLU A 99 -5.21 21.54 -6.08
CA GLU A 99 -5.42 22.77 -5.32
C GLU A 99 -6.25 22.50 -4.06
N GLY A 100 -5.89 23.17 -2.96
CA GLY A 100 -6.55 23.03 -1.65
C GLY A 100 -6.13 21.81 -0.82
N THR A 101 -5.22 20.96 -1.30
CA THR A 101 -4.63 19.88 -0.50
C THR A 101 -3.36 20.34 0.23
N PRO A 102 -3.01 19.77 1.41
CA PRO A 102 -1.75 20.09 2.08
C PRO A 102 -0.51 19.81 1.22
N ALA A 103 -0.59 18.80 0.34
CA ALA A 103 0.48 18.44 -0.58
C ALA A 103 0.73 19.50 -1.66
N ALA A 104 -0.27 20.31 -2.01
CA ALA A 104 -0.12 21.36 -3.02
C ALA A 104 0.79 22.53 -2.58
N THR A 105 1.01 22.68 -1.28
CA THR A 105 1.88 23.73 -0.71
C THR A 105 3.24 23.20 -0.25
N MET A 106 3.53 21.91 -0.47
CA MET A 106 4.82 21.34 -0.15
C MET A 106 5.85 21.78 -1.20
N ALA A 107 7.09 21.99 -0.77
CA ALA A 107 8.21 22.12 -1.70
C ALA A 107 8.46 20.79 -2.39
N ASP A 108 8.92 20.85 -3.64
CA ASP A 108 9.41 19.68 -4.37
C ASP A 108 10.69 19.14 -3.72
#